data_AF-X1UUY9-F1
#
_entry.id   AF-X1UUY9-F1
#
_cell.length_a   1.000
_cell.length_b   1.000
_cell.length_c   1.000
_cell.angle_alpha   90.00
_cell.angle_beta   90.00
_cell.angle_gamma   90.00
#
_symmetry.space_group_name_H-M   'P 1'
#
loop_
_entity.id
_entity.type
_entity.pdbx_description
1 polymer ?
#
loop_
_entity_poly.entity_id
_entity_poly.type
_entity_poly.pdbx_seq_one_letter_code
_entity_poly.pdbx_strand_id
1 'polypeptide(L)'
;MTGIVKVGSGIGMFIMPIVVNWLIFSRGWRTSYIIMGIIALVFVISIAQLLRRDPEQMRQLPDGEEKANAGSLNLADWGLSLREAIRTRQFLVICGIYFAILFCAQALAVHIVPHAMDLEISPTNAANVLAAIGGISIVGRFVMGSAGDRIGHKLA
;
A
#
# COMPACT_ATOMS: atom_id res chain seq x y z
N MET A 1 -13.12 -2.94 -2.92
CA MET A 1 -12.03 -2.95 -3.94
C MET A 1 -10.66 -2.60 -3.33
N THR A 2 -10.59 -1.69 -2.36
CA THR A 2 -9.36 -1.26 -1.66
C THR A 2 -8.59 -2.40 -0.98
N GLY A 3 -9.28 -3.40 -0.42
CA GLY A 3 -8.66 -4.57 0.20
C GLY A 3 -7.74 -5.37 -0.75
N ILE A 4 -8.20 -5.67 -1.97
CA ILE A 4 -7.43 -6.39 -2.99
C ILE A 4 -6.19 -5.59 -3.41
N VAL A 5 -6.34 -4.28 -3.61
CA VAL A 5 -5.22 -3.39 -3.96
C VAL A 5 -4.17 -3.37 -2.84
N LYS A 6 -4.58 -3.38 -1.57
CA LYS A 6 -3.65 -3.40 -0.42
C LYS A 6 -2.96 -4.75 -0.21
N VAL A 7 -3.55 -5.86 -0.65
CA VAL A 7 -2.92 -7.20 -0.56
C VAL A 7 -1.61 -7.25 -1.34
N GLY A 8 -1.52 -6.58 -2.49
CA GLY A 8 -0.29 -6.50 -3.29
C GLY A 8 0.90 -5.91 -2.51
N SER A 9 0.66 -4.90 -1.66
CA SER A 9 1.70 -4.32 -0.80
C SER A 9 2.22 -5.32 0.24
N GLY A 10 1.32 -6.14 0.83
CA GLY A 10 1.70 -7.19 1.78
C GLY A 10 2.51 -8.31 1.15
N ILE A 11 2.10 -8.78 -0.03
CA ILE A 11 2.83 -9.80 -0.81
C ILE A 11 4.24 -9.30 -1.16
N GLY A 12 4.36 -8.05 -1.63
CA GLY A 12 5.65 -7.45 -1.94
C GLY A 12 6.60 -7.39 -0.73
N MET A 13 6.10 -6.97 0.43
CA MET A 13 6.91 -6.90 1.66
C MET A 13 7.44 -8.27 2.12
N PHE A 14 6.71 -9.35 1.88
CA PHE A 14 7.12 -10.69 2.28
C PHE A 14 8.07 -11.35 1.26
N ILE A 15 7.74 -11.27 -0.04
CA ILE A 15 8.49 -11.98 -1.09
C ILE A 15 9.79 -11.26 -1.45
N MET A 16 9.78 -9.93 -1.52
CA MET A 16 10.92 -9.17 -2.03
C MET A 16 12.21 -9.36 -1.23
N PRO A 17 12.21 -9.36 0.12
CA PRO A 17 13.44 -9.59 0.89
C PRO A 17 14.07 -10.95 0.60
N ILE A 18 13.27 -12.01 0.44
CA ILE A 18 13.76 -13.37 0.14
C ILE A 18 14.42 -13.40 -1.24
N VAL A 19 13.74 -12.85 -2.25
CA VAL A 19 14.24 -12.80 -3.63
C VAL A 19 15.51 -11.97 -3.73
N VAL A 20 15.53 -10.78 -3.10
CA VAL A 20 16.68 -9.87 -3.12
C VAL A 20 17.87 -10.49 -2.41
N ASN A 21 17.68 -11.12 -1.24
CA ASN A 21 18.77 -11.77 -0.51
C ASN A 21 19.42 -12.89 -1.34
N TRP A 22 18.60 -13.75 -1.95
CA TRP A 22 19.08 -14.83 -2.82
C TRP A 22 19.84 -14.30 -4.05
N LEU A 23 19.35 -13.22 -4.67
CA LEU A 23 20.03 -12.57 -5.79
C LEU A 23 21.37 -11.95 -5.36
N ILE A 24 21.41 -11.29 -4.20
CA ILE A 24 22.63 -10.68 -3.67
C ILE A 24 23.69 -11.75 -3.39
N PHE A 25 23.29 -12.87 -2.78
CA PHE A 25 24.18 -13.97 -2.48
C PHE A 25 24.78 -14.61 -3.74
N SER A 26 23.99 -14.73 -4.81
CA SER A 26 24.40 -15.41 -6.05
C SER A 26 25.12 -14.51 -7.06
N ARG A 27 24.76 -13.22 -7.17
CA ARG A 27 25.24 -12.31 -8.24
C ARG A 27 25.78 -10.97 -7.76
N GLY A 28 25.88 -10.78 -6.45
CA GLY A 28 26.31 -9.53 -5.84
C GLY A 28 25.26 -8.42 -5.92
N TRP A 29 25.44 -7.38 -5.12
CA TRP A 29 24.42 -6.35 -4.92
C TRP A 29 24.13 -5.52 -6.17
N ARG A 30 25.15 -5.15 -6.96
CA ARG A 30 24.97 -4.32 -8.17
C ARG A 30 24.06 -4.98 -9.19
N THR A 31 24.40 -6.20 -9.59
CA THR A 31 23.64 -6.99 -10.56
C THR A 31 22.23 -7.27 -10.05
N SER A 32 22.08 -7.50 -8.74
CA SER A 32 20.78 -7.75 -8.12
C SER A 32 19.82 -6.58 -8.27
N TYR A 33 20.27 -5.36 -7.97
CA TYR A 33 19.43 -4.17 -8.12
C TYR A 33 19.08 -3.87 -9.58
N ILE A 34 20.00 -4.14 -10.52
CA ILE A 34 19.69 -4.00 -11.96
C ILE A 34 18.59 -4.98 -12.38
N ILE A 35 18.69 -6.26 -12.00
CA ILE A 35 17.68 -7.27 -12.31
C ILE A 35 16.33 -6.89 -11.69
N MET A 36 16.32 -6.46 -10.42
CA MET A 36 15.10 -6.02 -9.74
C MET A 36 14.45 -4.82 -10.45
N GLY A 37 15.25 -3.85 -10.90
CA GLY A 37 14.77 -2.70 -11.66
C GLY A 37 14.13 -3.11 -12.99
N ILE A 38 14.75 -4.04 -13.72
CA ILE A 38 14.20 -4.56 -14.99
C ILE A 38 12.89 -5.31 -14.75
N ILE A 39 12.82 -6.18 -13.74
CA ILE A 39 11.59 -6.91 -13.39
C ILE A 39 10.47 -5.92 -13.06
N ALA A 40 10.76 -4.92 -12.21
CA ALA A 40 9.78 -3.91 -11.84
C ALA A 40 9.28 -3.13 -13.07
N LEU A 41 10.19 -2.73 -13.98
CA LEU A 41 9.85 -2.00 -15.19
C LEU A 41 8.92 -2.83 -16.10
N VAL A 42 9.30 -4.08 -16.38
CA VAL A 42 8.50 -4.99 -17.23
C VAL A 42 7.13 -5.23 -16.59
N PHE A 43 7.08 -5.47 -15.29
CA PHE A 43 5.84 -5.73 -14.58
C PHE A 43 4.90 -4.52 -14.61
N VAL A 44 5.41 -3.33 -14.27
CA VAL A 44 4.61 -2.08 -14.28
C VAL A 44 4.10 -1.78 -15.68
N ILE A 45 4.94 -1.88 -16.71
CA ILE A 45 4.52 -1.64 -18.10
C ILE A 45 3.43 -2.64 -18.51
N SER A 46 3.62 -3.93 -18.21
CA SER A 46 2.66 -4.98 -18.59
C SER A 46 1.30 -4.76 -17.93
N ILE A 47 1.27 -4.44 -16.63
CA ILE A 47 0.03 -4.15 -15.91
C ILE A 47 -0.60 -2.84 -16.40
N ALA A 48 0.19 -1.82 -16.72
CA ALA A 48 -0.31 -0.56 -17.25
C ALA A 48 -1.02 -0.74 -18.61
N GLN A 49 -0.59 -1.70 -19.44
CA GLN A 49 -1.30 -2.04 -20.69
C GLN A 49 -2.65 -2.73 -20.44
N LEU A 50 -2.80 -3.44 -19.32
CA LEU A 50 -4.02 -4.15 -18.95
C LEU A 50 -5.02 -3.25 -18.22
N LEU A 51 -4.52 -2.23 -17.51
CA LEU A 51 -5.35 -1.31 -16.73
C LEU A 51 -6.07 -0.33 -17.65
N ARG A 52 -7.39 -0.47 -17.76
CA ARG A 52 -8.25 0.51 -18.45
C ARG A 52 -8.89 1.45 -17.44
N ARG A 53 -8.86 2.75 -17.77
CA ARG A 53 -9.23 3.82 -16.85
C ARG A 53 -10.73 4.04 -16.73
N ASP A 54 -11.48 3.77 -17.80
CA ASP A 54 -12.90 4.10 -17.88
C ASP A 54 -13.75 2.83 -18.13
N PRO A 55 -14.72 2.50 -17.26
CA PRO A 55 -15.65 1.38 -17.46
C PRO A 55 -16.53 1.58 -18.70
N GLU A 56 -16.76 2.84 -19.11
CA GLU A 56 -17.49 3.17 -20.34
C GLU A 56 -16.82 2.59 -21.60
N GLN A 57 -15.48 2.52 -21.64
CA GLN A 57 -14.74 1.90 -22.74
C GLN A 57 -14.94 0.38 -22.81
N MET A 58 -15.41 -0.23 -21.71
CA MET A 58 -15.78 -1.64 -21.62
C MET A 58 -17.31 -1.87 -21.69
N ARG A 59 -18.10 -0.83 -21.97
CA ARG A 59 -19.58 -0.85 -21.90
C ARG A 59 -20.12 -1.27 -20.54
N GLN A 60 -19.37 -1.00 -19.47
CA GLN A 60 -19.76 -1.25 -18.09
C GLN A 60 -20.16 0.08 -17.44
N LEU A 61 -21.13 0.02 -16.53
CA LEU A 61 -21.49 1.16 -15.69
C LEU A 61 -20.48 1.30 -14.54
N PRO A 62 -20.27 2.51 -14.01
CA PRO A 62 -19.52 2.69 -12.76
C PRO A 62 -20.08 1.81 -11.64
N ASP A 63 -19.20 1.20 -10.85
CA ASP A 63 -19.60 0.38 -9.70
C ASP A 63 -20.47 1.22 -8.74
N GLY A 64 -21.74 0.83 -8.56
CA GLY A 64 -22.68 1.49 -7.65
C GLY A 64 -23.88 2.17 -8.32
N GLU A 65 -23.93 2.29 -9.65
CA GLU A 65 -25.12 2.77 -10.36
C GLU A 65 -26.03 1.62 -10.79
N GLU A 66 -27.11 1.36 -10.03
CA GLU A 66 -28.28 0.69 -10.60
C GLU A 66 -28.93 1.62 -11.63
N LYS A 67 -29.28 1.09 -12.80
CA LYS A 67 -29.96 1.76 -13.94
C LYS A 67 -30.93 2.88 -13.49
N ALA A 68 -30.40 4.08 -13.27
CA ALA A 68 -31.19 5.27 -13.01
C ALA A 68 -31.17 6.12 -14.29
N ASN A 69 -32.24 5.96 -15.07
CA ASN A 69 -32.76 6.86 -16.09
C ASN A 69 -31.75 7.78 -16.80
N ALA A 70 -31.55 7.50 -18.10
CA ALA A 70 -31.13 8.49 -19.08
C ALA A 70 -32.05 9.72 -19.00
N GLY A 71 -31.62 10.76 -18.26
CA GLY A 71 -32.46 11.93 -18.00
C GLY A 71 -31.83 13.06 -17.20
N SER A 72 -30.72 12.84 -16.49
CA SER A 72 -30.00 13.95 -15.84
C SER A 72 -28.55 13.57 -15.56
N LEU A 73 -27.69 13.62 -16.59
CA LEU A 73 -26.25 13.78 -16.38
C LEU A 73 -26.03 15.21 -15.86
N ASN A 74 -26.32 15.43 -14.57
CA ASN A 74 -25.75 16.54 -13.85
C ASN A 74 -24.24 16.28 -13.79
N LEU A 75 -23.51 16.85 -14.74
CA LEU A 75 -22.04 17.00 -14.74
C LEU A 75 -21.52 17.82 -13.53
N ALA A 76 -22.34 18.02 -12.50
CA ALA A 76 -22.09 18.82 -11.30
C ALA A 76 -21.43 18.03 -10.15
N ASP A 77 -21.29 16.70 -10.27
CA ASP A 77 -20.69 15.83 -9.23
C ASP A 77 -19.18 15.56 -9.41
N TRP A 78 -18.49 16.40 -10.18
CA TRP A 78 -17.02 16.40 -10.13
C TRP A 78 -16.60 16.98 -8.77
N GLY A 79 -16.10 16.11 -7.89
CA GLY A 79 -15.62 16.48 -6.55
C GLY A 79 -14.58 17.63 -6.56
N LEU A 80 -14.22 18.10 -5.36
CA LEU A 80 -13.30 19.23 -5.16
C LEU A 80 -12.08 19.18 -6.09
N SER A 81 -11.76 20.32 -6.72
CA SER A 81 -10.50 20.43 -7.47
C SER A 81 -9.30 20.21 -6.54
N LEU A 82 -8.16 19.75 -7.06
CA LEU A 82 -6.96 19.50 -6.24
C LEU A 82 -6.58 20.71 -5.37
N ARG A 83 -6.73 21.92 -5.91
CA ARG A 83 -6.42 23.18 -5.21
C ARG A 83 -7.37 23.43 -4.05
N GLU A 84 -8.63 23.08 -4.19
CA GLU A 84 -9.63 23.19 -3.14
C GLU A 84 -9.45 22.08 -2.10
N ALA A 85 -9.21 20.85 -2.54
CA ALA A 85 -8.99 19.68 -1.70
C ALA A 85 -7.82 19.88 -0.72
N ILE A 86 -6.66 20.37 -1.20
CA ILE A 86 -5.46 20.60 -0.36
C ILE A 86 -5.72 21.64 0.74
N ARG A 87 -6.65 22.57 0.53
CA ARG A 87 -7.01 23.61 1.51
C ARG A 87 -8.06 23.15 2.52
N THR A 88 -8.67 21.98 2.33
CA THR A 88 -9.65 21.46 3.28
C THR A 88 -9.00 20.99 4.58
N ARG A 89 -9.65 21.26 5.71
CA ARG A 89 -9.19 20.77 7.02
C ARG A 89 -9.15 19.23 7.06
N GLN A 90 -10.10 18.56 6.42
CA GLN A 90 -10.16 17.10 6.38
C GLN A 90 -8.91 16.53 5.68
N PHE A 91 -8.52 17.07 4.53
CA PHE A 91 -7.30 16.65 3.83
C PHE A 91 -6.05 16.86 4.69
N LEU A 92 -5.89 18.05 5.28
CA LEU A 92 -4.74 18.35 6.13
C LEU A 92 -4.66 17.45 7.37
N VAL A 93 -5.78 17.16 8.02
CA VAL A 93 -5.85 16.22 9.16
C VAL A 93 -5.48 14.81 8.73
N ILE A 94 -6.00 14.33 7.60
CA ILE A 94 -5.64 13.00 7.06
C ILE A 94 -4.15 12.94 6.75
N CYS A 95 -3.59 13.95 6.09
CA CYS A 95 -2.15 14.05 5.82
C CYS A 95 -1.33 14.01 7.12
N GLY A 96 -1.72 14.75 8.14
CA GLY A 96 -1.05 14.75 9.45
C GLY A 96 -1.11 13.38 10.14
N ILE A 97 -2.27 12.71 10.10
CA ILE A 97 -2.43 11.35 10.64
C ILE A 97 -1.53 10.37 9.89
N TYR A 98 -1.54 10.38 8.56
CA TYR A 98 -0.69 9.50 7.75
C TYR A 98 0.80 9.78 7.98
N PHE A 99 1.19 11.04 8.10
CA PHE A 99 2.56 11.41 8.42
C PHE A 99 2.98 10.85 9.77
N ALA A 100 2.19 11.07 10.83
CA ALA A 100 2.51 10.58 12.18
C ALA A 100 2.63 9.05 12.21
N ILE A 101 1.69 8.34 11.57
CA ILE A 101 1.70 6.87 11.50
C ILE A 101 2.95 6.37 10.77
N LEU A 102 3.24 6.91 9.58
CA LEU A 102 4.38 6.46 8.78
C LEU A 102 5.72 6.82 9.41
N PHE A 103 5.81 8.00 10.03
CA PHE A 103 7.00 8.44 10.75
C PHE A 103 7.31 7.51 11.92
N CYS A 104 6.33 7.26 12.80
CA CYS A 104 6.50 6.35 13.93
C CYS A 104 6.84 4.92 13.47
N ALA A 105 6.19 4.42 12.43
CA ALA A 105 6.46 3.09 11.89
C ALA A 105 7.90 2.96 11.37
N GLN A 106 8.39 3.96 10.61
CA GLN A 106 9.77 3.93 10.11
C GLN A 106 10.82 4.18 11.19
N ALA A 107 10.56 5.08 12.13
CA ALA A 107 11.45 5.30 13.26
C ALA A 107 11.65 3.99 14.05
N LEU A 108 10.56 3.27 14.34
CA LEU A 108 10.61 1.99 15.03
C LEU A 108 11.37 0.94 14.21
N ALA A 109 11.07 0.81 12.91
CA ALA A 109 11.67 -0.22 12.05
C ALA A 109 13.19 -0.11 11.98
N VAL A 110 13.75 1.11 12.01
CA VAL A 110 15.20 1.35 11.91
C VAL A 110 15.90 1.23 13.26
N HIS A 111 15.25 1.64 14.37
CA HIS A 111 15.91 1.75 15.67
C HIS A 111 15.69 0.56 16.60
N ILE A 112 14.69 -0.29 16.37
CA ILE A 112 14.37 -1.38 17.29
C ILE A 112 15.50 -2.41 17.41
N VAL A 113 16.19 -2.72 16.30
CA VAL A 113 17.32 -3.68 16.31
C VAL A 113 18.55 -3.09 17.02
N PRO A 114 19.04 -1.89 16.66
CA PRO A 114 20.11 -1.24 17.43
C PRO A 114 19.79 -1.11 18.92
N HIS A 115 18.57 -0.67 19.27
CA HIS A 115 18.16 -0.52 20.66
C HIS A 115 18.14 -1.84 21.43
N ALA A 116 17.70 -2.94 20.80
CA ALA A 116 17.76 -4.27 21.41
C ALA A 116 19.21 -4.73 21.61
N MET A 117 20.10 -4.42 20.67
CA MET A 117 21.53 -4.73 20.80
C MET A 117 22.21 -3.92 21.90
N ASP A 118 21.80 -2.65 22.12
CA ASP A 118 22.26 -1.83 23.25
C ASP A 118 21.86 -2.44 24.61
N LEU A 119 20.80 -3.25 24.64
CA LEU A 119 20.35 -4.03 25.80
C LEU A 119 21.03 -5.40 25.91
N GLU A 120 22.14 -5.61 25.18
CA GLU A 120 22.91 -6.86 25.13
C GLU A 120 22.11 -8.07 24.58
N ILE A 121 21.01 -7.83 23.88
CA ILE A 121 20.25 -8.88 23.18
C ILE A 121 21.02 -9.30 21.93
N SER A 122 21.12 -10.61 21.70
CA SER A 122 21.79 -11.14 20.52
C SER A 122 21.17 -10.60 19.20
N PRO A 123 21.97 -10.35 18.15
CA PRO A 123 21.46 -9.86 16.87
C PRO A 123 20.35 -10.72 16.27
N THR A 124 20.47 -12.04 16.44
CA THR A 124 19.47 -13.02 15.98
C THR A 124 18.13 -12.84 16.71
N ASN A 125 18.15 -12.65 18.03
CA ASN A 125 16.94 -12.43 18.81
C ASN A 125 16.31 -11.07 18.50
N ALA A 126 17.12 -10.02 18.31
CA ALA A 126 16.65 -8.71 17.88
C ALA A 126 15.98 -8.75 16.50
N ALA A 127 16.56 -9.48 15.54
CA ALA A 127 15.96 -9.70 14.23
C ALA A 127 14.63 -10.46 14.32
N ASN A 128 14.51 -11.44 15.21
CA ASN A 128 13.27 -12.17 15.44
C ASN A 128 12.15 -11.28 16.00
N VAL A 129 12.47 -10.31 16.88
CA VAL A 129 11.50 -9.32 17.37
C VAL A 129 10.96 -8.48 16.21
N LEU A 130 11.84 -8.00 15.33
CA LEU A 130 11.42 -7.25 14.14
C LEU A 130 10.57 -8.11 13.20
N ALA A 131 10.94 -9.37 12.99
CA ALA A 131 10.17 -10.32 12.19
C ALA A 131 8.77 -10.58 12.77
N ALA A 132 8.65 -10.71 14.10
CA ALA A 132 7.38 -10.89 14.79
C ALA A 132 6.47 -9.66 14.63
N ILE A 133 7.02 -8.45 14.79
CA ILE A 133 6.29 -7.19 14.55
C ILE A 133 5.77 -7.14 13.10
N GLY A 134 6.62 -7.49 12.13
CA GLY A 134 6.24 -7.57 10.72
C GLY A 134 5.12 -8.58 10.47
N GLY A 135 5.24 -9.79 11.01
CA GLY A 135 4.24 -10.85 10.89
C GLY A 135 2.88 -10.46 11.47
N ILE A 136 2.87 -9.91 12.69
CA ILE A 136 1.64 -9.42 13.35
C ILE A 136 1.02 -8.27 12.55
N SER A 137 1.83 -7.37 11.98
CA SER A 137 1.32 -6.27 11.15
C SER A 137 0.59 -6.78 9.91
N ILE A 138 1.11 -7.82 9.25
CA ILE A 138 0.46 -8.44 8.08
C ILE A 138 -0.92 -8.98 8.47
N VAL A 139 -1.00 -9.77 9.55
CA VAL A 139 -2.27 -10.32 10.05
C VAL A 139 -3.24 -9.20 10.41
N GLY A 140 -2.77 -8.17 11.14
CA GLY A 140 -3.58 -7.02 11.52
C GLY A 140 -4.15 -6.26 10.32
N ARG A 141 -3.37 -6.12 9.23
CA ARG A 141 -3.85 -5.49 7.99
C ARG A 141 -4.95 -6.30 7.31
N PHE A 142 -4.83 -7.64 7.29
CA PHE A 142 -5.89 -8.50 6.75
C PHE A 142 -7.18 -8.39 7.57
N VAL A 143 -7.07 -8.53 8.90
CA VAL A 143 -8.23 -8.46 9.80
C VAL A 143 -8.89 -7.08 9.71
N MET A 144 -8.12 -6.00 9.88
CA MET A 144 -8.66 -4.65 9.88
C MET A 144 -9.16 -4.20 8.51
N GLY A 145 -8.50 -4.63 7.42
CA GLY A 145 -8.97 -4.39 6.06
C GLY A 145 -10.33 -5.05 5.82
N SER A 146 -10.48 -6.32 6.20
CA SER A 146 -11.76 -7.03 6.08
C SER A 146 -12.86 -6.46 6.98
N ALA A 147 -12.50 -6.01 8.19
CA ALA A 147 -13.43 -5.35 9.10
C ALA A 147 -13.88 -3.99 8.57
N GLY A 148 -12.96 -3.21 7.99
CA GLY A 148 -13.28 -1.93 7.35
C GLY A 148 -14.23 -2.10 6.17
N ASP A 149 -14.03 -3.13 5.34
CA ASP A 149 -14.91 -3.45 4.23
C ASP A 149 -16.32 -3.88 4.69
N ARG A 150 -16.46 -4.47 5.89
CA ARG A 150 -17.75 -4.92 6.45
C ARG A 150 -18.50 -3.87 7.26
N ILE A 151 -17.78 -3.04 8.01
CA ILE A 151 -18.37 -2.02 8.90
C ILE A 151 -18.87 -0.81 8.08
N GLY A 152 -18.32 -0.62 6.88
CA GLY A 152 -18.65 0.51 6.02
C GLY A 152 -17.99 1.81 6.50
N HIS A 153 -17.58 2.64 5.55
CA HIS A 153 -17.16 4.01 5.83
C HIS A 153 -18.40 4.90 5.96
N LYS A 154 -18.29 5.98 6.74
CA LYS A 154 -19.35 7.00 6.85
C LYS A 154 -19.74 7.43 5.43
N LEU A 155 -20.98 7.14 5.02
CA LEU A 155 -21.57 7.70 3.81
C LEU A 155 -21.57 9.22 4.01
N ALA A 156 -20.77 9.90 3.20
CA ALA A 156 -20.76 11.36 3.12
C ALA A 156 -21.90 11.80 2.20
#